data_AF-A0A848BYQ1-F1
#
_entry.id   AF-A0A848BYQ1-F1
#
_cell.length_a   1.000
_cell.length_b   1.000
_cell.length_c   1.000
_cell.angle_alpha   90.00
_cell.angle_beta   90.00
_cell.angle_gamma   90.00
#
_symmetry.space_group_name_H-M   'P 1'
#
loop_
_entity.id
_entity.type
_entity.pdbx_description
1 polymer ?
#
loop_
_entity_poly.entity_id
_entity_poly.type
_entity_poly.pdbx_seq_one_letter_code
_entity_poly.pdbx_strand_id
1 'polypeptide(L)'
;MDFNFMTDREIIEEARPKEYSEEVIIKDALKKLGELSTMNDIQKYFKMSRSHIYRGIDERKILTFKTGKKVLIMTKTILNLLRK
;
A
#
# COMPACT_ATOMS: atom_id res chain seq x y z
N MET A 1 16.13 -1.39 -22.45
CA MET A 1 14.91 -0.89 -21.79
C MET A 1 15.17 -1.05 -20.31
N ASP A 2 15.69 -0.03 -19.64
CA ASP A 2 15.95 -0.08 -18.21
C ASP A 2 14.61 -0.02 -17.48
N PHE A 3 14.15 -1.18 -17.06
CA PHE A 3 13.01 -1.28 -16.16
C PHE A 3 13.49 -0.87 -14.75
N ASN A 4 13.65 0.43 -14.51
CA ASN A 4 13.92 1.01 -13.20
C ASN A 4 12.69 0.86 -12.30
N PHE A 5 12.45 -0.37 -11.87
CA PHE A 5 11.39 -0.69 -10.95
C PHE A 5 11.92 -0.52 -9.51
N MET A 6 11.21 0.22 -8.65
CA MET A 6 11.58 0.39 -7.24
C MET A 6 11.66 -0.94 -6.50
N THR A 7 12.78 -1.23 -5.86
CA THR A 7 12.96 -2.36 -4.94
C THR A 7 11.96 -2.29 -3.79
N ASP A 8 11.65 -3.44 -3.17
CA ASP A 8 10.72 -3.50 -2.04
C ASP A 8 11.12 -2.55 -0.90
N ARG A 9 12.42 -2.35 -0.71
CA ARG A 9 12.97 -1.39 0.26
C ARG A 9 12.62 0.05 -0.12
N GLU A 10 12.81 0.43 -1.38
CA GLU A 10 12.45 1.77 -1.88
C GLU A 10 10.95 2.04 -1.76
N ILE A 11 10.10 1.03 -2.03
CA ILE A 11 8.64 1.15 -1.85
C ILE A 11 8.29 1.49 -0.40
N ILE A 12 8.94 0.80 0.55
CA ILE A 12 8.72 1.01 1.98
C ILE A 12 9.25 2.38 2.43
N GLU A 13 10.42 2.79 1.94
CA GLU A 13 11.00 4.10 2.26
C GLU A 13 10.12 5.23 1.74
N GLU A 14 9.63 5.13 0.51
CA GLU A 14 8.72 6.13 -0.05
C GLU A 14 7.41 6.17 0.74
N ALA A 15 6.94 5.03 1.25
CA ALA A 15 5.73 4.94 2.06
C ALA A 15 5.85 5.54 3.48
N ARG A 16 6.99 6.12 3.85
CA ARG A 16 7.14 6.80 5.14
C ARG A 16 6.33 8.09 5.16
N PRO A 17 5.49 8.33 6.19
CA PRO A 17 4.79 9.60 6.36
C PRO A 17 5.75 10.80 6.30
N LYS A 18 5.41 11.79 5.47
CA LYS A 18 6.15 13.06 5.32
C LYS A 18 5.48 14.18 6.12
N GLU A 19 4.19 14.01 6.42
CA GLU A 19 3.40 14.96 7.21
C GLU A 19 2.67 14.27 8.38
N TYR A 20 2.29 15.06 9.39
CA TYR A 20 1.54 14.57 10.55
C TYR A 20 0.18 13.96 10.16
N SER A 21 -0.50 14.55 9.18
CA SER A 21 -1.77 14.06 8.62
C SER A 21 -1.66 12.62 8.14
N GLU A 22 -0.60 12.32 7.38
CA GLU A 22 -0.31 10.99 6.85
C GLU A 22 0.08 10.00 7.94
N GLU A 23 0.81 10.46 8.95
CA GLU A 23 1.19 9.64 10.09
C GLU A 23 -0.05 9.18 10.86
N VAL A 24 -1.01 10.08 11.09
CA VAL A 24 -2.29 9.77 11.74
C VAL A 24 -3.09 8.76 10.91
N ILE A 25 -3.17 8.96 9.59
CA ILE A 25 -3.88 8.05 8.69
C ILE A 25 -3.28 6.64 8.75
N ILE A 26 -1.96 6.51 8.63
CA ILE A 26 -1.31 5.19 8.64
C ILE A 26 -1.36 4.55 10.02
N LYS A 27 -1.24 5.31 11.12
CA LYS A 27 -1.41 4.75 12.47
C LYS A 27 -2.82 4.20 12.68
N ASP A 28 -3.86 4.92 12.26
CA ASP A 28 -5.25 4.43 12.37
C ASP A 28 -5.48 3.21 11.46
N ALA A 29 -4.93 3.22 10.24
CA ALA A 29 -5.03 2.09 9.31
C ALA A 29 -4.35 0.84 9.87
N LEU A 30 -3.13 0.96 10.40
CA LEU A 30 -2.41 -0.15 11.02
C LEU A 30 -3.13 -0.67 12.27
N LYS A 31 -3.72 0.21 13.08
CA LYS A 31 -4.50 -0.19 14.25
C LYS A 31 -5.75 -0.99 13.88
N LYS A 32 -6.42 -0.64 12.78
CA LYS A 32 -7.69 -1.27 12.37
C LYS A 32 -7.51 -2.49 11.46
N LEU A 33 -6.54 -2.45 10.57
CA LEU A 33 -6.36 -3.46 9.53
C LEU A 33 -5.13 -4.36 9.76
N GLY A 34 -4.22 -3.97 10.65
CA GLY A 34 -2.93 -4.63 10.85
C GLY A 34 -1.88 -4.26 9.81
N GLU A 35 -0.70 -4.85 9.91
CA GLU A 35 0.41 -4.62 8.96
C GLU A 35 0.15 -5.17 7.56
N LEU A 36 -0.65 -6.24 7.49
CA LEU A 36 -1.04 -6.91 6.28
C LEU A 36 -2.55 -6.92 6.17
N SER A 37 -3.08 -6.56 5.01
CA SER A 37 -4.52 -6.47 4.77
C SER A 37 -4.92 -7.03 3.42
N THR A 38 -6.17 -7.45 3.28
CA THR A 38 -6.66 -7.92 1.99
C THR A 38 -7.06 -6.75 1.10
N MET A 39 -7.14 -6.98 -0.22
CA MET A 39 -7.72 -6.03 -1.17
C MET A 39 -9.07 -5.46 -0.69
N ASN A 40 -9.94 -6.32 -0.16
CA ASN A 40 -11.27 -5.89 0.31
C ASN A 40 -11.19 -4.96 1.52
N ASP A 41 -10.23 -5.19 2.42
CA ASP A 41 -10.02 -4.35 3.60
C ASP A 41 -9.55 -2.95 3.18
N ILE A 42 -8.55 -2.89 2.30
CA ILE A 42 -8.03 -1.63 1.75
C ILE A 42 -9.14 -0.85 1.04
N GLN A 43 -9.93 -1.52 0.18
CA GLN A 43 -11.04 -0.87 -0.50
C GLN A 43 -12.08 -0.28 0.47
N LYS A 44 -12.49 -1.07 1.46
CA LYS A 44 -13.53 -0.65 2.40
C LYS A 44 -13.07 0.50 3.28
N TYR A 45 -11.82 0.46 3.72
CA TYR A 45 -11.24 1.44 4.62
C TYR A 45 -10.86 2.73 3.92
N PHE A 46 -10.04 2.67 2.86
CA PHE A 46 -9.56 3.85 2.11
C PHE A 46 -10.53 4.32 1.02
N LYS A 47 -11.67 3.63 0.82
CA LYS A 47 -12.65 3.92 -0.23
C LYS A 47 -12.06 3.94 -1.65
N MET A 48 -11.03 3.13 -1.88
CA MET A 48 -10.37 2.99 -3.18
C MET A 48 -11.01 1.92 -4.06
N SER A 49 -10.94 2.10 -5.38
CA SER A 49 -11.34 1.06 -6.34
C SER A 49 -10.28 -0.04 -6.44
N ARG A 50 -10.70 -1.27 -6.74
CA ARG A 50 -9.75 -2.39 -7.00
C ARG A 50 -8.78 -2.04 -8.11
N SER A 51 -9.27 -1.42 -9.18
CA SER A 51 -8.44 -1.05 -10.34
C SER A 51 -7.33 -0.08 -9.98
N HIS A 52 -7.60 0.89 -9.11
CA HIS A 52 -6.58 1.81 -8.63
C HIS A 52 -5.52 1.11 -7.78
N ILE A 53 -5.95 0.22 -6.88
CA ILE A 53 -5.01 -0.56 -6.04
C ILE A 53 -4.18 -1.52 -6.90
N TYR A 54 -4.78 -2.24 -7.85
CA TYR A 54 -4.06 -3.12 -8.77
C TYR A 54 -3.06 -2.35 -9.63
N ARG A 55 -3.43 -1.18 -10.14
CA ARG A 55 -2.48 -0.31 -10.84
C ARG A 55 -1.31 0.08 -9.95
N GLY A 56 -1.56 0.40 -8.68
CA GLY A 56 -0.50 0.66 -7.71
C GLY A 56 0.42 -0.53 -7.45
N ILE A 57 -0.09 -1.76 -7.56
CA ILE A 57 0.71 -2.98 -7.47
C ILE A 57 1.56 -3.14 -8.75
N ASP A 58 0.95 -2.99 -9.93
CA ASP A 58 1.63 -3.12 -11.22
C ASP A 58 2.72 -2.05 -11.41
N GLU A 59 2.47 -0.83 -10.95
CA GLU A 59 3.42 0.29 -10.94
C GLU A 59 4.48 0.18 -9.82
N ARG A 60 4.47 -0.91 -9.03
CA ARG A 60 5.37 -1.12 -7.89
C ARG A 60 5.35 0.04 -6.88
N LYS A 61 4.18 0.61 -6.62
CA LYS A 61 3.95 1.60 -5.54
C LYS A 61 3.47 0.95 -4.24
N ILE A 62 2.88 -0.24 -4.33
CA ILE A 62 2.38 -1.02 -3.18
C ILE A 62 3.15 -2.33 -3.10
N LEU A 63 3.53 -2.71 -1.89
CA LEU A 63 4.11 -4.03 -1.63
C LEU A 63 3.02 -5.06 -1.33
N THR A 64 3.14 -6.23 -1.96
CA THR A 64 2.21 -7.34 -1.74
C THR A 64 2.94 -8.65 -1.48
N PHE A 65 2.27 -9.54 -0.75
CA PHE A 65 2.75 -10.89 -0.45
C PHE A 65 1.71 -11.90 -0.90
N LYS A 66 2.16 -13.00 -1.49
CA LYS A 66 1.30 -14.14 -1.77
C LYS A 66 1.34 -15.11 -0.60
N THR A 67 0.18 -15.49 -0.10
CA THR A 67 0.02 -16.59 0.86
C THR A 67 -1.01 -17.58 0.33
N GLY A 68 -0.51 -18.72 -0.16
CA GLY A 68 -1.31 -19.67 -0.93
C GLY A 68 -1.97 -19.00 -2.13
N LYS A 69 -3.32 -18.99 -2.15
CA LYS A 69 -4.13 -18.38 -3.22
C LYS A 69 -4.47 -16.90 -2.96
N LYS A 70 -4.11 -16.34 -1.80
CA LYS A 70 -4.47 -14.98 -1.41
C LYS A 70 -3.30 -14.02 -1.63
N VAL A 71 -3.63 -12.80 -2.03
CA VAL A 71 -2.70 -11.66 -2.07
C VAL A 71 -2.99 -10.78 -0.85
N LEU A 72 -1.96 -10.56 -0.04
CA LEU A 72 -1.97 -9.62 1.08
C LEU A 72 -1.20 -8.36 0.67
N ILE A 73 -1.69 -7.21 1.12
CA ILE A 73 -1.10 -5.90 0.87
C ILE A 73 -0.44 -5.42 2.16
N MET A 74 0.77 -4.88 2.06
CA MET A 74 1.41 -4.20 3.18
C MET A 74 0.74 -2.85 3.41
N THR A 75 -0.04 -2.73 4.49
CA THR A 75 -0.96 -1.61 4.73
C THR A 75 -0.27 -0.25 4.65
N LYS A 76 0.92 -0.10 5.24
CA LYS A 76 1.67 1.17 5.21
C LYS A 76 2.00 1.65 3.79
N THR A 77 2.19 0.73 2.83
CA THR A 77 2.55 1.09 1.44
C THR A 77 1.39 1.68 0.65
N ILE A 78 0.17 1.62 1.16
CA ILE A 78 -0.98 2.32 0.56
C ILE A 78 -0.78 3.85 0.55
N LEU A 79 0.05 4.38 1.45
CA LEU A 79 0.34 5.81 1.48
C LEU A 79 0.89 6.33 0.14
N ASN A 80 1.64 5.49 -0.59
CA ASN A 80 2.16 5.82 -1.92
C ASN A 80 1.07 6.05 -2.97
N LEU A 81 -0.16 5.59 -2.74
CA LEU A 81 -1.31 5.87 -3.62
C LEU A 81 -2.11 7.09 -3.18
N LEU A 82 -2.02 7.46 -1.90
CA LEU A 82 -2.71 8.64 -1.37
C LEU A 82 -2.02 9.93 -1.80
N ARG A 83 -0.71 9.87 -2.01
CA ARG A 83 0.10 10.95 -2.60
C ARG A 83 -0.07 10.91 -4.11
N LYS A 84 -0.71 11.95 -4.67
CA LYS A 84 -0.80 12.16 -6.12
C LYS A 84 0.53 12.64 -6.69
#